data_AF-A0AB34CEQ7-F1
#
_entry.id   AF-A0AB34CEQ7-F1
#
_cell.length_a   1.000
_cell.length_b   1.000
_cell.length_c   1.000
_cell.angle_alpha   90.00
_cell.angle_beta   90.00
_cell.angle_gamma   90.00
#
_symmetry.space_group_name_H-M   'P 1'
#
loop_
_entity.id
_entity.type
_entity.pdbx_description
1 polymer ?
#
loop_
_entity_poly.entity_id
_entity_poly.type
_entity_poly.pdbx_seq_one_letter_code
_entity_poly.pdbx_strand_id
1 'polypeptide(L)'
;MLDELQEYLLPRPGRKIIGLEGKLREGDRLDLLEDALFLENKFARRVSKNQFSSSEEVIYCHCLSKINSSFSHYIKPLFKNTVSTAIIERMIFDRIVEPLYEEVSEVNAAVSFDLIRGMIFFLTGKCHIRWVG
;
A
#
# COMPACT_ATOMS: atom_id res chain seq x y z
N MET A 1 12.64 -3.62 -15.60
CA MET A 1 11.82 -3.94 -14.43
C MET A 1 12.46 -5.04 -13.62
N LEU A 2 12.83 -4.71 -12.38
CA LEU A 2 13.24 -5.67 -11.35
C LEU A 2 12.16 -6.73 -11.12
N ASP A 3 12.56 -8.01 -11.01
CA ASP A 3 11.65 -9.14 -10.81
C ASP A 3 10.83 -9.00 -9.53
N GLU A 4 11.47 -8.60 -8.42
CA GLU A 4 10.80 -8.36 -7.14
C GLU A 4 9.71 -7.28 -7.23
N LEU A 5 9.96 -6.21 -8.00
CA LEU A 5 8.95 -5.19 -8.23
C LEU A 5 7.76 -5.79 -8.99
N GLN A 6 8.02 -6.59 -10.01
CA GLN A 6 6.98 -7.23 -10.82
C GLN A 6 6.06 -8.12 -9.98
N GLU A 7 6.58 -8.82 -8.97
CA GLU A 7 5.77 -9.62 -8.04
C GLU A 7 4.74 -8.78 -7.29
N TYR A 8 5.10 -7.56 -6.86
CA TYR A 8 4.17 -6.65 -6.20
C TYR A 8 3.14 -6.02 -7.15
N LEU A 9 3.48 -5.86 -8.44
CA LEU A 9 2.57 -5.31 -9.45
C LEU A 9 1.49 -6.32 -9.90
N LEU A 10 1.75 -7.61 -9.72
CA LEU A 10 0.82 -8.68 -10.04
C LEU A 10 -0.07 -9.04 -8.84
N PRO A 11 -1.30 -9.54 -9.08
CA PRO A 11 -2.12 -10.09 -8.00
C PRO A 11 -1.39 -11.24 -7.30
N ARG A 12 -1.42 -11.25 -5.96
CA ARG A 12 -0.82 -12.32 -5.17
C ARG A 12 -1.44 -13.69 -5.52
N PRO A 13 -0.63 -14.68 -5.94
CA PRO A 13 -1.14 -16.01 -6.32
C PRO A 13 -1.94 -16.68 -5.20
N GLY A 14 -2.94 -17.48 -5.59
CA GLY A 14 -3.74 -18.29 -4.65
C GLY A 14 -4.76 -17.52 -3.82
N ARG A 15 -5.01 -16.23 -4.09
CA ARG A 15 -6.03 -15.43 -3.38
C ARG A 15 -7.20 -15.08 -4.28
N LYS A 16 -8.43 -15.27 -3.77
CA LYS A 16 -9.65 -14.76 -4.41
C LYS A 16 -9.56 -13.24 -4.54
N ILE A 17 -9.73 -12.73 -5.76
CA ILE A 17 -9.73 -11.30 -6.06
C ILE A 17 -11.17 -10.80 -5.96
N ILE A 18 -11.47 -10.04 -4.91
CA ILE A 18 -12.78 -9.40 -4.68
C ILE A 18 -12.73 -7.88 -4.91
N GLY A 19 -11.64 -7.37 -5.51
CA GLY A 19 -11.40 -5.95 -5.71
C GLY A 19 -10.98 -5.20 -4.46
N LEU A 20 -10.68 -3.90 -4.62
CA LEU A 20 -10.33 -3.00 -3.51
C LEU A 20 -11.54 -2.75 -2.61
N GLU A 21 -12.68 -2.37 -3.21
CA GLU A 21 -13.93 -2.12 -2.47
C GLU A 21 -14.35 -3.33 -1.64
N GLY A 22 -14.33 -4.53 -2.22
CA GLY A 22 -14.69 -5.76 -1.50
C GLY A 22 -13.82 -6.00 -0.26
N LYS A 23 -12.51 -5.71 -0.36
CA LYS A 23 -11.57 -5.88 0.77
C LYS A 23 -11.74 -4.81 1.85
N LEU A 24 -12.07 -3.58 1.46
CA LEU A 24 -12.40 -2.52 2.42
C LEU A 24 -13.72 -2.84 3.12
N ARG A 25 -14.71 -3.35 2.40
CA ARG A 25 -15.97 -3.82 2.98
C ARG A 25 -15.76 -4.97 3.98
N GLU A 26 -14.92 -5.95 3.64
CA GLU A 26 -14.55 -7.04 4.58
C GLU A 26 -13.89 -6.49 5.85
N GLY A 27 -13.12 -5.41 5.75
CA GLY A 27 -12.43 -4.78 6.88
C GLY A 27 -13.23 -3.70 7.61
N ASP A 28 -14.50 -3.50 7.28
CA ASP A 28 -15.33 -2.39 7.81
C ASP A 28 -14.69 -1.01 7.58
N ARG A 29 -14.03 -0.83 6.42
CA ARG A 29 -13.27 0.37 6.03
C ARG A 29 -13.81 1.08 4.80
N LEU A 30 -15.13 1.04 4.60
CA LEU A 30 -15.76 1.75 3.47
C LEU A 30 -15.66 3.28 3.61
N ASP A 31 -15.37 3.79 4.82
CA ASP A 31 -15.00 5.19 5.07
C ASP A 31 -13.83 5.66 4.19
N LEU A 32 -12.93 4.73 3.80
CA LEU A 32 -11.76 5.05 2.98
C LEU A 32 -12.02 4.96 1.47
N LEU A 33 -13.19 4.49 1.02
CA LEU A 33 -13.35 3.99 -0.35
C LEU A 33 -13.01 5.02 -1.44
N GLU A 34 -13.50 6.25 -1.29
CA GLU A 34 -13.31 7.31 -2.29
C GLU A 34 -11.81 7.65 -2.45
N ASP A 35 -11.15 7.96 -1.34
CA ASP A 35 -9.70 8.23 -1.30
C ASP A 35 -8.89 7.02 -1.78
N ALA A 36 -9.29 5.81 -1.36
CA ALA A 36 -8.60 4.58 -1.71
C ALA A 36 -8.61 4.35 -3.22
N LEU A 37 -9.76 4.52 -3.87
CA LEU A 37 -9.89 4.40 -5.32
C LEU A 37 -9.07 5.48 -6.04
N PHE A 38 -9.13 6.73 -5.58
CA PHE A 38 -8.39 7.83 -6.20
C PHE A 38 -6.88 7.60 -6.13
N LEU A 39 -6.36 7.30 -4.94
CA LEU A 39 -4.93 7.15 -4.68
C LEU A 39 -4.36 5.86 -5.26
N GLU A 40 -5.12 4.76 -5.21
CA GLU A 40 -4.74 3.50 -5.88
C GLU A 40 -4.57 3.73 -7.38
N ASN A 41 -5.56 4.35 -8.03
CA ASN A 41 -5.49 4.62 -9.46
C ASN A 41 -4.34 5.57 -9.82
N LYS A 42 -4.01 6.53 -8.94
CA LYS A 42 -2.87 7.43 -9.14
C LYS A 42 -1.55 6.65 -9.19
N PHE A 43 -1.33 5.72 -8.25
CA PHE A 43 -0.13 4.88 -8.26
C PHE A 43 -0.17 3.85 -9.40
N ALA A 44 -1.30 3.20 -9.63
CA ALA A 44 -1.49 2.23 -10.71
C ALA A 44 -1.15 2.83 -12.08
N ARG A 45 -1.62 4.05 -12.37
CA ARG A 45 -1.26 4.77 -13.60
C ARG A 45 0.22 5.07 -13.71
N ARG A 46 0.91 5.30 -12.58
CA ARG A 46 2.35 5.55 -12.56
C ARG A 46 3.14 4.29 -12.95
N VAL A 47 2.75 3.12 -12.43
CA VAL A 47 3.39 1.81 -12.73
C VAL A 47 3.03 1.23 -14.09
N SER A 48 1.82 1.46 -14.59
CA SER A 48 1.41 0.95 -15.91
C SER A 48 2.11 1.63 -17.08
N LYS A 49 2.69 2.83 -16.90
CA LYS A 49 3.43 3.52 -17.97
C LYS A 49 4.75 2.83 -18.31
N ASN A 50 5.29 2.01 -17.40
CA ASN A 50 6.51 1.22 -17.60
C ASN A 50 7.71 2.04 -18.14
N GLN A 51 7.82 3.30 -17.74
CA GLN A 51 8.86 4.25 -18.16
C GLN A 51 9.71 4.69 -16.96
N PHE A 52 9.99 3.75 -16.06
CA PHE A 52 10.79 4.03 -14.88
C PHE A 52 12.27 4.05 -15.21
N SER A 53 12.98 4.97 -14.57
CA SER A 53 14.42 4.79 -14.40
C SER A 53 14.70 3.58 -13.50
N SER A 54 15.88 2.97 -13.63
CA SER A 54 16.30 1.86 -12.76
C SER A 54 16.26 2.24 -11.28
N SER A 55 16.58 3.51 -10.95
CA SER A 55 16.50 4.03 -9.57
C SER A 55 15.06 4.08 -9.06
N GLU A 56 14.09 4.48 -9.89
CA GLU A 56 12.67 4.45 -9.52
C GLU A 56 12.16 3.03 -9.29
N GLU A 57 12.60 2.06 -10.10
CA GLU A 57 12.24 0.65 -9.89
C GLU A 57 12.70 0.17 -8.51
N VAL A 58 13.95 0.48 -8.12
CA VAL A 58 14.50 0.14 -6.80
C VAL A 58 13.68 0.81 -5.68
N ILE A 59 13.40 2.10 -5.81
CA ILE A 59 12.67 2.87 -4.79
C ILE A 59 11.24 2.34 -4.62
N TYR A 60 10.51 2.07 -5.71
CA TYR A 60 9.17 1.52 -5.60
C TYR A 60 9.17 0.09 -5.06
N CYS A 61 10.17 -0.73 -5.41
CA CYS A 61 10.33 -2.05 -4.82
C CYS A 61 10.50 -1.95 -3.30
N HIS A 62 11.40 -1.08 -2.84
CA HIS A 62 11.63 -0.80 -1.41
C HIS A 62 10.33 -0.37 -0.71
N CYS A 63 9.63 0.62 -1.27
CA CYS A 63 8.38 1.11 -0.70
C CYS A 63 7.32 0.00 -0.58
N LEU A 64 7.06 -0.75 -1.66
CA LEU A 64 6.03 -1.80 -1.65
C LEU A 64 6.39 -2.93 -0.68
N SER A 65 7.66 -3.34 -0.64
CA SER A 65 8.16 -4.36 0.29
C SER A 65 8.01 -3.92 1.75
N LYS A 66 8.43 -2.70 2.07
CA LYS A 66 8.35 -2.15 3.43
C LYS A 66 6.91 -1.93 3.87
N ILE A 67 6.02 -1.46 2.99
CA ILE A 67 4.59 -1.34 3.27
C ILE A 67 4.01 -2.72 3.60
N ASN A 68 4.23 -3.72 2.74
CA ASN A 68 3.67 -5.06 2.91
C ASN A 68 4.11 -5.70 4.24
N SER A 69 5.40 -5.57 4.56
CA SER A 69 6.00 -6.09 5.79
C SER A 69 5.47 -5.36 7.03
N SER A 70 5.51 -4.02 7.01
CA SER A 70 5.08 -3.19 8.14
C SER A 70 3.59 -3.33 8.40
N PHE A 71 2.76 -3.40 7.36
CA PHE A 71 1.33 -3.63 7.50
C PHE A 71 1.06 -4.99 8.15
N SER A 72 1.73 -6.04 7.68
CA SER A 72 1.56 -7.40 8.22
C SER A 72 2.02 -7.51 9.68
N HIS A 73 3.07 -6.79 10.06
CA HIS A 73 3.67 -6.87 11.40
C HIS A 73 2.97 -5.96 12.42
N TYR A 74 2.66 -4.71 12.05
CA TYR A 74 2.14 -3.71 12.99
C TYR A 74 0.64 -3.49 12.90
N ILE A 75 0.05 -3.56 11.70
CA ILE A 75 -1.35 -3.15 11.48
C ILE A 75 -2.29 -4.35 11.56
N LYS A 76 -1.98 -5.43 10.83
CA LYS A 76 -2.82 -6.62 10.78
C LYS A 76 -3.17 -7.20 12.17
N PRO A 77 -2.25 -7.27 13.15
CA PRO A 77 -2.60 -7.77 14.48
C PRO A 77 -3.64 -6.92 15.22
N LEU A 78 -3.74 -5.62 14.92
CA LEU A 78 -4.67 -4.71 15.59
C LEU A 78 -6.14 -5.04 15.28
N PHE A 79 -6.41 -5.62 14.10
CA PHE A 79 -7.77 -6.03 13.72
C PHE A 79 -8.36 -7.13 14.62
N LYS A 80 -7.52 -7.84 15.39
CA LYS A 80 -7.99 -8.86 16.35
C LYS A 80 -8.41 -8.29 17.70
N ASN A 81 -8.03 -7.06 18.02
CA ASN A 81 -8.09 -6.50 19.38
C ASN A 81 -9.13 -5.38 19.55
N THR A 82 -10.14 -5.29 18.67
CA THR A 82 -11.21 -4.26 18.70
C THR A 82 -10.65 -2.84 18.88
N VAL A 83 -9.58 -2.53 18.16
CA VAL A 83 -8.90 -1.23 18.20
C VAL A 83 -9.69 -0.21 17.38
N SER A 84 -9.77 1.04 17.85
CA SER A 84 -10.46 2.09 17.12
C SER A 84 -9.78 2.39 15.77
N THR A 85 -10.57 2.78 14.78
CA THR A 85 -10.07 3.16 13.45
C THR A 85 -9.07 4.31 13.53
N ALA A 86 -9.28 5.28 14.42
CA ALA A 86 -8.35 6.38 14.65
C ALA A 86 -6.95 5.91 15.09
N ILE A 87 -6.87 4.88 15.94
CA ILE A 87 -5.57 4.31 16.34
C ILE A 87 -4.94 3.55 15.17
N ILE A 88 -5.72 2.83 14.37
CA ILE A 88 -5.24 2.14 13.17
C ILE A 88 -4.67 3.16 12.17
N GLU A 89 -5.37 4.25 11.91
CA GLU A 89 -4.88 5.32 11.02
C GLU A 89 -3.59 5.96 11.55
N ARG A 90 -3.53 6.24 12.86
CA ARG A 90 -2.30 6.76 13.50
C ARG A 90 -1.14 5.78 13.34
N MET A 91 -1.38 4.49 13.55
CA MET A 91 -0.36 3.44 13.40
C MET A 91 0.09 3.29 11.95
N ILE A 92 -0.81 3.40 10.97
CA ILE A 92 -0.45 3.42 9.55
C ILE A 92 0.45 4.63 9.26
N PHE A 93 0.12 5.81 9.79
CA PHE A 93 0.94 6.99 9.61
C PHE A 93 2.34 6.82 10.23
N ASP A 94 2.39 6.55 11.53
CA ASP A 94 3.62 6.52 12.34
C ASP A 94 4.55 5.35 11.98
N ARG A 95 4.02 4.21 11.49
CA ARG A 95 4.82 3.02 11.20
C ARG A 95 5.10 2.79 9.72
N ILE A 96 4.34 3.43 8.83
CA ILE A 96 4.44 3.16 7.40
C ILE A 96 4.67 4.47 6.64
N VAL A 97 3.71 5.40 6.71
CA VAL A 97 3.67 6.56 5.81
C VAL A 97 4.80 7.55 6.09
N GLU A 98 4.97 7.98 7.35
CA GLU A 98 6.00 8.93 7.74
C GLU A 98 7.42 8.34 7.60
N PRO A 99 7.72 7.15 8.16
CA PRO A 99 9.07 6.58 8.02
C PRO A 99 9.47 6.28 6.58
N LEU A 100 8.52 5.93 5.69
CA LEU A 100 8.85 5.74 4.27
C LEU A 100 9.12 7.06 3.57
N TYR A 101 8.33 8.10 3.86
CA TYR A 101 8.54 9.41 3.27
C TYR A 101 9.91 9.97 3.67
N GLU A 102 10.28 9.90 4.94
CA GLU A 102 11.59 10.34 5.42
C GLU A 102 12.74 9.59 4.74
N GLU A 103 12.61 8.28 4.51
CA GLU A 103 13.66 7.47 3.86
C GLU A 103 13.88 7.80 2.38
N VAL A 104 12.83 8.20 1.65
CA VAL A 104 12.90 8.28 0.18
C VAL A 104 12.71 9.68 -0.40
N SER A 105 12.20 10.63 0.37
CA SER A 105 11.88 11.98 -0.11
C SER A 105 13.12 12.77 -0.54
N GLU A 106 14.27 12.54 0.09
CA GLU A 106 15.54 13.20 -0.26
C GLU A 106 16.07 12.75 -1.63
N VAL A 107 15.83 11.49 -2.00
CA VAL A 107 16.34 10.89 -3.24
C VAL A 107 15.32 10.88 -4.36
N ASN A 108 14.02 11.00 -4.03
CA ASN A 108 12.94 11.03 -5.00
C ASN A 108 11.78 11.92 -4.54
N ALA A 109 11.84 13.18 -4.96
CA ALA A 109 10.82 14.19 -4.69
C ALA A 109 9.43 13.86 -5.27
N ALA A 110 9.32 12.88 -6.19
CA ALA A 110 8.01 12.45 -6.70
C ALA A 110 7.27 11.55 -5.70
N VAL A 111 7.94 11.03 -4.67
CA VAL A 111 7.30 10.27 -3.60
C VAL A 111 6.75 11.24 -2.56
N SER A 112 5.43 11.27 -2.45
CA SER A 112 4.70 12.02 -1.44
C SER A 112 3.94 11.09 -0.50
N PHE A 113 3.45 11.62 0.63
CA PHE A 113 2.55 10.90 1.54
C PHE A 113 1.36 10.26 0.80
N ASP A 114 0.72 11.00 -0.11
CA ASP A 114 -0.37 10.50 -0.95
C ASP A 114 0.06 9.34 -1.84
N LEU A 115 1.27 9.40 -2.41
CA LEU A 115 1.77 8.30 -3.23
C LEU A 115 1.97 7.03 -2.40
N ILE A 116 2.51 7.16 -1.18
CA ILE A 116 2.69 6.05 -0.24
C ILE A 116 1.32 5.49 0.19
N ARG A 117 0.33 6.33 0.49
CA ARG A 117 -1.04 5.88 0.75
C ARG A 117 -1.63 5.16 -0.47
N GLY A 118 -1.41 5.67 -1.67
CA GLY A 118 -1.78 5.01 -2.93
C GLY A 118 -1.15 3.63 -3.09
N MET A 119 0.12 3.45 -2.69
CA MET A 119 0.79 2.15 -2.68
C MET A 119 0.14 1.16 -1.69
N ILE A 120 -0.33 1.61 -0.52
CA ILE A 120 -1.08 0.76 0.44
C ILE A 120 -2.37 0.25 -0.21
N PHE A 121 -3.14 1.13 -0.84
CA PHE A 121 -4.38 0.76 -1.51
C PHE A 121 -4.15 -0.10 -2.76
N PHE A 122 -3.06 0.15 -3.48
CA PHE A 122 -2.63 -0.70 -4.59
C PHE A 122 -2.31 -2.12 -4.14
N LEU A 123 -1.51 -2.28 -3.08
CA LEU A 123 -1.23 -3.60 -2.50
C LEU A 123 -2.48 -4.27 -1.94
N THR A 124 -3.42 -3.49 -1.41
CA THR A 124 -4.76 -3.99 -1.05
C THR A 124 -5.46 -4.54 -2.29
N GLY A 125 -5.57 -3.76 -3.37
CA GLY A 125 -6.15 -4.17 -4.65
C GLY A 125 -5.52 -5.45 -5.23
N LYS A 126 -4.19 -5.55 -5.18
CA LYS A 126 -3.40 -6.71 -5.63
C LYS A 126 -3.39 -7.91 -4.68
N CYS A 127 -4.18 -7.88 -3.60
CA CYS A 127 -4.30 -8.96 -2.61
C CYS A 127 -3.05 -9.20 -1.75
N HIS A 128 -2.07 -8.30 -1.76
CA HIS A 128 -0.90 -8.40 -0.88
C HIS A 128 -1.31 -8.06 0.57
N ILE A 129 -2.11 -7.02 0.74
CA ILE A 129 -2.65 -6.54 2.02
C ILE A 129 -4.12 -6.95 2.21
N ARG A 130 -4.51 -7.20 3.46
CA ARG A 130 -5.91 -7.40 3.87
C ARG A 130 -6.20 -6.61 5.14
N TRP A 131 -7.40 -6.02 5.21
CA TRP A 131 -7.87 -5.18 6.30
C TRP A 131 -8.62 -5.96 7.39
N VAL A 132 -8.31 -7.26 7.51
CA VAL A 132 -8.94 -8.21 8.45
C VAL A 132 -7.87 -9.09 9.10
N GLY A 133 -8.15 -9.53 10.33
CA GLY A 133 -7.27 -10.33 11.21
C GLY A 133 -7.18 -11.81 10.84
#